data_AF-A0A0U1DPP6-F1
#
_entry.id   AF-A0A0U1DPP6-F1
#
_cell.length_a   1.000
_cell.length_b   1.000
_cell.length_c   1.000
_cell.angle_alpha   90.00
_cell.angle_beta   90.00
_cell.angle_gamma   90.00
#
_symmetry.space_group_name_H-M   'P 1'
#
loop_
_entity.id
_entity.type
_entity.pdbx_description
1 polymer ?
#
loop_
_entity_poly.entity_id
_entity_poly.type
_entity_poly.pdbx_seq_one_letter_code
_entity_poly.pdbx_strand_id
1 'polypeptide(L)' 'MTSGGDPVFKAFSDFGFDDIPAEAAVSRRMLRRLADIDNSTTPGPTTAAARDALASSVVAHAVVELENQLIELNQLAQVK' A
#
# COMPACT_ATOMS: atom_id res chain seq x y z
N MET A 1 -39.27 4.46 13.30
CA MET A 1 -38.19 3.50 13.01
C MET A 1 -37.34 4.10 11.91
N THR A 2 -36.30 4.85 12.29
CA THR A 2 -35.38 5.50 11.35
C THR A 2 -33.96 5.18 11.80
N SER A 3 -33.25 4.42 10.99
CA SER A 3 -31.79 4.29 10.96
C SER A 3 -31.57 3.26 9.85
N GLY A 4 -31.37 3.66 8.60
CA GLY A 4 -30.32 4.56 8.18
C GLY A 4 -29.17 3.67 7.74
N GLY A 5 -29.22 3.20 6.49
CA GLY A 5 -28.16 2.41 5.87
C GLY A 5 -26.95 3.30 5.61
N ASP A 6 -26.24 3.66 6.68
CA ASP A 6 -24.93 4.27 6.56
C ASP A 6 -23.98 3.23 5.93
N PRO A 7 -23.22 3.59 4.89
CA PRO A 7 -22.09 2.78 4.50
C PRO A 7 -21.13 2.80 5.69
N VAL A 8 -21.12 1.71 6.45
CA VAL A 8 -20.14 1.52 7.53
C VAL A 8 -18.78 1.55 6.86
N PHE A 9 -18.09 2.67 6.96
CA PHE A 9 -16.71 2.78 6.51
C PHE A 9 -15.92 1.69 7.24
N LYS A 10 -15.33 0.79 6.45
CA LYS A 10 -14.49 -0.28 6.95
C LYS A 10 -13.30 0.35 7.70
N ALA A 11 -13.00 -0.15 8.89
CA ALA A 11 -11.84 0.34 9.63
C ALA A 11 -10.57 0.05 8.82
N PHE A 12 -9.58 0.94 8.87
CA PHE A 12 -8.30 0.76 8.16
C PHE A 12 -7.61 -0.57 8.51
N SER A 13 -7.82 -1.10 9.72
CA SER A 13 -7.33 -2.40 10.17
C SER A 13 -7.93 -3.59 9.41
N ASP A 14 -9.12 -3.42 8.84
CA ASP A 14 -9.87 -4.49 8.19
C ASP A 14 -9.67 -4.46 6.67
N PHE A 15 -8.93 -3.47 6.14
CA PHE A 15 -8.54 -3.42 4.74
C PHE A 15 -7.47 -4.47 4.45
N GLY A 16 -7.88 -5.52 3.74
CA GLY A 16 -7.02 -6.57 3.23
C GLY A 16 -6.59 -6.33 1.79
N PHE A 17 -5.72 -7.23 1.30
CA PHE A 17 -5.26 -7.22 -0.09
C PHE A 17 -6.40 -7.26 -1.11
N ASP A 18 -7.49 -7.99 -0.79
CA ASP A 18 -8.65 -8.16 -1.67
C ASP A 18 -9.54 -6.91 -1.75
N ASP A 19 -9.38 -5.97 -0.81
CA ASP A 19 -10.10 -4.70 -0.83
C ASP A 19 -9.41 -3.64 -1.72
N ILE A 20 -8.21 -3.94 -2.25
CA ILE A 20 -7.49 -3.03 -3.15
C ILE A 20 -7.95 -3.22 -4.61
N PRO A 21 -8.38 -2.15 -5.30
CA PRO A 21 -8.74 -2.20 -6.73
C PRO A 21 -7.64 -2.83 -7.57
N ALA A 22 -8.03 -3.59 -8.60
CA ALA A 22 -7.07 -4.30 -9.44
C ALA A 22 -6.11 -3.35 -10.18
N GLU A 23 -6.58 -2.13 -10.43
CA GLU A 23 -5.88 -1.02 -11.09
C GLU A 23 -4.80 -0.40 -10.20
N ALA A 24 -4.88 -0.57 -8.86
CA ALA A 24 -3.90 -0.03 -7.91
C ALA A 24 -2.66 -0.93 -7.78
N ALA A 25 -1.97 -1.16 -8.90
CA ALA A 25 -0.86 -2.10 -9.01
C ALA A 25 0.28 -1.85 -8.00
N VAL A 26 0.62 -0.59 -7.74
CA VAL A 26 1.66 -0.21 -6.76
C VAL A 26 1.27 -0.62 -5.35
N SER A 27 0.04 -0.30 -4.94
CA SER A 27 -0.49 -0.63 -3.61
C SER A 27 -0.56 -2.14 -3.38
N ARG A 28 -1.02 -2.92 -4.38
CA ARG A 28 -1.05 -4.38 -4.31
C ARG A 28 0.36 -4.98 -4.18
N ARG A 29 1.32 -4.48 -4.95
CA ARG A 29 2.71 -4.93 -4.88
C ARG A 29 3.35 -4.60 -3.53
N MET A 30 3.07 -3.41 -2.97
CA MET A 30 3.53 -3.01 -1.64
C MET A 30 3.00 -3.95 -0.56
N LEU A 31 1.68 -4.19 -0.52
CA LEU A 31 1.08 -5.10 0.46
C LEU A 31 1.64 -6.52 0.36
N ARG A 32 1.82 -7.04 -0.86
CA ARG A 32 2.43 -8.36 -1.05
C ARG A 32 3.84 -8.42 -0.46
N ARG A 33 4.67 -7.41 -0.72
CA ARG A 33 6.03 -7.36 -0.16
C ARG A 33 6.05 -7.25 1.36
N LEU A 34 5.14 -6.48 1.95
CA LEU A 34 5.00 -6.40 3.41
C LEU A 34 4.60 -7.76 4.00
N ALA A 35 3.63 -8.44 3.39
CA ALA A 35 3.25 -9.80 3.79
C ALA A 35 4.41 -10.80 3.61
N ASP A 36 5.21 -10.67 2.55
CA ASP A 36 6.40 -11.51 2.35
C ASP A 36 7.45 -11.26 3.45
N ILE A 37 7.63 -10.01 3.90
CA ILE A 37 8.54 -9.65 5.00
C ILE A 37 8.06 -10.26 6.32
N ASP A 38 6.76 -10.17 6.61
CA ASP A 38 6.16 -10.70 7.84
C ASP A 38 6.22 -12.23 7.89
N ASN A 39 6.01 -12.89 6.75
CA ASN A 39 6.00 -14.35 6.63
C ASN A 39 7.37 -14.96 6.27
N SER A 40 8.41 -14.14 6.07
CA SER A 40 9.72 -14.62 5.65
C SER A 40 10.35 -15.52 6.72
N THR A 41 10.54 -16.79 6.37
CA THR A 41 11.36 -17.74 7.14
C THR A 41 12.82 -17.75 6.70
N THR A 42 13.17 -16.94 5.69
CA THR A 42 14.53 -16.79 5.18
C THR A 42 15.39 -16.12 6.25
N PRO A 43 16.66 -16.53 6.45
CA PRO A 43 17.59 -15.85 7.35
C PRO A 43 17.83 -14.40 6.89
N GLY A 44 16.98 -13.50 7.37
CA GLY A 44 17.07 -12.06 7.21
C GLY A 44 17.36 -11.41 8.56
N PRO A 45 17.32 -10.08 8.66
CA PRO A 45 17.55 -9.45 9.94
C PRO A 45 16.36 -9.75 10.85
N THR A 46 16.60 -10.65 11.82
CA THR A 46 15.56 -11.26 12.66
C THR A 46 15.03 -10.33 13.75
N THR A 47 15.65 -9.15 13.91
CA THR A 47 15.21 -8.17 14.90
C THR A 47 13.98 -7.42 14.39
N ALA A 48 13.05 -7.09 15.31
CA ALA A 48 11.87 -6.30 14.98
C ALA A 48 12.25 -4.97 14.29
N ALA A 49 13.24 -4.25 14.82
CA ALA A 49 13.71 -2.99 14.27
C ALA A 49 14.18 -3.08 12.81
N ALA A 50 14.79 -4.20 12.41
CA ALA A 50 15.27 -4.35 11.04
C ALA A 50 14.15 -4.76 10.07
N ARG A 51 13.13 -5.50 10.53
CA ARG A 51 11.89 -5.72 9.78
C ARG A 51 11.12 -4.41 9.59
N ASP A 52 11.04 -3.59 10.63
CA ASP A 52 10.40 -2.26 10.57
C ASP A 52 11.12 -1.33 9.57
N ALA A 53 12.46 -1.34 9.57
CA ALA A 53 13.26 -0.58 8.61
C ALA A 53 13.04 -1.06 7.18
N LEU A 54 12.94 -2.38 6.96
CA LEU A 54 12.65 -2.95 5.64
C LEU A 54 11.24 -2.62 5.16
N ALA A 55 10.24 -2.74 6.03
CA ALA A 55 8.86 -2.35 5.74
C ALA A 55 8.76 -0.86 5.40
N SER A 56 9.43 0.00 6.18
CA SER A 56 9.51 1.45 5.94
C SER A 56 10.13 1.76 4.57
N SER A 57 11.19 1.04 4.20
CA SER A 57 11.83 1.19 2.88
C SER A 57 10.90 0.79 1.73
N VAL A 58 10.14 -0.30 1.88
CA VAL A 58 9.14 -0.74 0.89
C VAL A 58 8.04 0.30 0.70
N VAL A 59 7.52 0.86 1.80
CA VAL A 59 6.50 1.92 1.74
C VAL A 59 7.07 3.19 1.11
N ALA A 60 8.26 3.63 1.51
CA ALA A 60 8.90 4.83 0.95
C ALA A 60 9.10 4.70 -0.57
N HIS A 61 9.53 3.53 -1.05
CA HIS A 61 9.68 3.28 -2.48
C HIS A 61 8.34 3.35 -3.23
N ALA A 62 7.28 2.78 -2.66
CA ALA A 62 5.94 2.82 -3.25
C ALA A 62 5.41 4.26 -3.34
N VAL A 63 5.66 5.09 -2.32
CA VAL A 63 5.27 6.52 -2.32
C VAL A 63 5.98 7.28 -3.43
N VAL A 64 7.29 7.13 -3.57
CA VAL A 64 8.06 7.80 -4.64
C VAL A 64 7.57 7.40 -6.03
N GLU A 65 7.23 6.13 -6.24
CA GLU A 65 6.68 5.67 -7.52
C GLU A 65 5.32 6.30 -7.83
N LEU A 66 4.44 6.41 -6.83
CA LEU A 66 3.14 7.08 -6.99
C LEU A 66 3.32 8.57 -7.28
N GLU A 67 4.24 9.25 -6.58
CA GLU A 67 4.55 10.66 -6.83
C GLU A 67 5.05 10.87 -8.27
N ASN A 68 5.93 10.00 -8.76
CA ASN A 68 6.42 10.07 -10.14
C ASN A 68 5.28 9.90 -11.16
N GLN A 69 4.39 8.92 -10.95
CA GLN A 69 3.23 8.71 -11.83
C GLN A 69 2.30 9.93 -11.84
N LEU A 70 2.08 10.57 -10.69
CA LEU A 70 1.27 11.78 -10.59
C LEU A 70 1.92 12.98 -11.32
N ILE A 71 3.24 13.13 -11.20
CA ILE A 71 3.99 14.15 -11.93
C ILE A 71 3.87 13.95 -13.44
N GLU A 72 4.07 12.73 -13.94
CA GLU A 72 3.93 12.38 -15.36
C GLU A 72 2.51 12.68 -15.86
N LEU A 73 1.49 12.27 -15.11
CA LEU A 73 0.09 12.55 -15.45
C LEU A 73 -0.21 14.05 -15.51
N ASN A 74 0.30 14.84 -14.57
CA ASN A 74 0.10 16.28 -14.56
C ASN A 74 0.79 16.95 -15.76
N GLN A 75 2.01 16.50 -16.11
CA GLN A 75 2.71 16.99 -17.30
C GLN A 75 1.93 16.68 -18.58
N LEU A 76 1.39 15.46 -18.71
CA LEU A 76 0.54 15.08 -19.86
C LEU A 76 -0.77 15.88 -19.93
N ALA A 77 -1.33 16.26 -18.78
CA ALA A 77 -2.54 17.07 -18.71
C ALA A 77 -2.31 18.54 -19.10
N GLN A 78 -1.11 19.09 -18.87
CA GLN A 78 -0.77 20.48 -19.23
C GLN A 78 -0.32 20.67 -20.69
N VAL A 79 0.00 19.58 -21.39
CA VAL A 79 0.41 19.62 -22.81
C VAL A 79 -0.80 19.53 -23.77
N LYS A 80 -2.02 19.37 -23.23
CA LYS A 80 -3.29 19.40 -23.98
C LYS A 80 -3.98 20.75 -23.85
#